data_AF-K1S985-F1
#
_entry.id   AF-K1S985-F1
#
_cell.length_a   1.000
_cell.length_b   1.000
_cell.length_c   1.000
_cell.angle_alpha   90.00
_cell.angle_beta   90.00
_cell.angle_gamma   90.00
#
_symmetry.space_group_name_H-M   'P 1'
#
loop_
_entity.id
_entity.type
_entity.pdbx_description
1 polymer ?
#
loop_
_entity_poly.entity_id
_entity_poly.type
_entity_poly.pdbx_seq_one_letter_code
_entity_poly.pdbx_strand_id
1 'polypeptide(L)' 'MQKFRKNYRNWEQEAFLQIISGEKPVDYFDTFVAEWYANGGKVLTEQVQNAYESGKN' A
#
# COMPACT_ATOMS: atom_id res chain seq x y z
N MET A 1 -14.65 -0.59 -5.71
CA MET A 1 -13.92 -0.67 -4.42
C MET A 1 -13.51 -2.10 -4.03
N GLN A 2 -14.44 -3.06 -3.88
CA GLN A 2 -14.10 -4.40 -3.36
C GLN A 2 -13.13 -5.21 -4.26
N LYS A 3 -13.34 -5.20 -5.58
CA LYS A 3 -12.44 -5.83 -6.58
C LYS A 3 -11.03 -5.23 -6.57
N PHE A 4 -10.95 -3.90 -6.47
CA PHE A 4 -9.69 -3.16 -6.41
C PHE A 4 -8.88 -3.51 -5.14
N ARG A 5 -9.55 -3.58 -3.99
CA ARG A 5 -8.94 -4.00 -2.72
C ARG A 5 -8.40 -5.44 -2.75
N LYS A 6 -9.12 -6.36 -3.41
CA LYS A 6 -8.67 -7.76 -3.57
C LYS A 6 -7.42 -7.84 -4.45
N ASN A 7 -7.39 -7.09 -5.55
CA ASN A 7 -6.23 -7.04 -6.44
C ASN A 7 -5.01 -6.45 -5.75
N TYR A 8 -5.18 -5.37 -4.97
CA TYR A 8 -4.09 -4.77 -4.19
C TYR A 8 -3.49 -5.74 -3.18
N ARG A 9 -4.31 -6.46 -2.41
CA ARG A 9 -3.82 -7.40 -1.40
C ARG A 9 -2.95 -8.51 -2.01
N ASN A 10 -3.33 -9.03 -3.18
CA ASN A 10 -2.53 -10.03 -3.86
C ASN A 10 -1.18 -9.45 -4.32
N TRP A 11 -1.20 -8.24 -4.88
CA TRP A 11 -0.01 -7.56 -5.34
C TRP A 11 0.96 -7.19 -4.20
N GLU A 12 0.44 -6.70 -3.07
CA GLU A 12 1.20 -6.45 -1.83
C GLU A 12 1.90 -7.72 -1.32
N GLN A 13 1.17 -8.84 -1.26
CA GLN A 13 1.73 -10.11 -0.82
C GLN A 13 2.84 -10.60 -1.76
N GLU A 14 2.65 -10.47 -3.07
CA GLU A 14 3.66 -10.86 -4.06
C GLU A 14 4.93 -10.01 -3.94
N ALA A 15 4.80 -8.68 -3.82
CA ALA A 15 5.94 -7.79 -3.64
C ALA A 15 6.74 -8.13 -2.37
N PHE A 16 6.06 -8.42 -1.25
CA PHE A 16 6.73 -8.78 0.00
C PHE A 16 7.39 -10.16 -0.09
N LEU A 17 6.74 -11.15 -0.71
CA LEU A 17 7.34 -12.46 -0.92
C LEU A 17 8.61 -12.38 -1.77
N GLN A 18 8.59 -11.58 -2.85
CA GLN A 18 9.76 -11.37 -3.70
C GLN A 18 10.93 -10.71 -2.96
N ILE A 19 10.65 -9.77 -2.04
CA ILE A 19 11.68 -9.15 -1.21
C ILE A 19 12.24 -10.15 -0.19
N ILE A 20 11.36 -10.88 0.53
CA ILE A 20 11.76 -11.80 1.59
C ILE A 20 12.51 -13.02 1.02
N SER A 21 12.14 -13.49 -0.17
CA SER A 21 12.82 -14.59 -0.86
C SER A 21 14.17 -14.19 -1.49
N GLY A 22 14.45 -12.89 -1.59
CA GLY A 22 15.64 -12.35 -2.26
C GLY A 22 15.51 -12.23 -3.79
N GLU A 23 14.33 -12.44 -4.36
CA GLU A 23 14.06 -12.21 -5.79
C GLU A 23 14.11 -10.72 -6.16
N LYS A 24 13.72 -9.84 -5.24
CA LYS A 24 13.87 -8.38 -5.34
C LYS A 24 14.70 -7.85 -4.17
N PRO A 25 15.51 -6.79 -4.37
CA PRO A 25 16.20 -6.13 -3.27
C PRO A 25 15.22 -5.41 -2.35
N VAL A 26 15.61 -5.13 -1.11
CA VAL A 26 14.78 -4.38 -0.13
C VAL A 26 14.36 -3.01 -0.68
N ASP A 27 15.23 -2.32 -1.41
CA ASP A 27 14.98 -1.02 -2.04
C ASP A 27 13.83 -1.04 -3.07
N TYR A 28 13.40 -2.22 -3.52
CA TYR A 28 12.20 -2.36 -4.35
C TYR A 28 10.92 -1.89 -3.63
N PHE A 29 10.93 -1.88 -2.28
CA PHE A 29 9.82 -1.36 -1.50
C PHE A 29 9.48 0.10 -1.85
N ASP A 30 10.46 0.93 -2.19
CA ASP A 30 10.22 2.31 -2.60
C ASP A 30 9.41 2.39 -3.91
N THR A 31 9.67 1.49 -4.86
CA THR A 31 8.90 1.38 -6.10
C THR A 31 7.47 0.95 -5.81
N PHE A 32 7.29 -0.05 -4.94
CA PHE A 32 5.98 -0.51 -4.50
C PHE A 32 5.15 0.63 -3.88
N VAL A 33 5.73 1.42 -2.97
CA VAL A 33 5.05 2.57 -2.34
C VAL A 33 4.68 3.64 -3.36
N ALA A 34 5.58 3.96 -4.30
CA ALA A 34 5.31 4.94 -5.36
C ALA A 34 4.12 4.51 -6.25
N GLU A 35 4.10 3.25 -6.67
CA GLU A 35 2.99 2.68 -7.45
C GLU A 35 1.70 2.61 -6.62
N TRP A 36 1.77 2.27 -5.33
CA TRP A 36 0.60 2.26 -4.45
C TRP A 36 -0.02 3.65 -4.31
N TYR A 37 0.81 4.69 -4.12
CA TYR A 37 0.35 6.07 -4.09
C TYR A 37 -0.29 6.52 -5.41
N ALA A 38 0.32 6.18 -6.55
CA ALA A 38 -0.26 6.47 -7.87
C ALA A 38 -1.63 5.80 -8.07
N ASN A 39 -1.84 4.63 -7.45
CA ASN A 39 -3.09 3.88 -7.51
C ASN A 39 -4.12 4.28 -6.42
N GLY A 40 -3.94 5.42 -5.75
CA GLY A 40 -4.92 5.96 -4.79
C GLY A 40 -4.63 5.62 -3.33
N GLY A 41 -3.46 5.06 -3.03
CA GLY A 41 -2.99 4.86 -1.65
C GLY A 41 -2.95 6.15 -0.85
N LYS A 42 -2.56 7.26 -1.48
CA LYS A 42 -2.49 8.60 -0.85
C LYS A 42 -3.83 9.05 -0.28
N VAL A 43 -4.90 8.92 -1.09
CA VAL A 43 -6.27 9.31 -0.69
C VAL A 43 -6.75 8.47 0.50
N LEU A 44 -6.44 7.18 0.51
CA LEU A 44 -6.76 6.28 1.63
C LEU A 44 -6.03 6.69 2.91
N THR A 45 -4.74 7.02 2.83
CA THR A 45 -3.96 7.46 3.99
C THR A 45 -4.50 8.76 4.57
N GLU A 46 -4.82 9.74 3.71
CA GLU A 46 -5.42 11.02 4.12
C GLU A 46 -6.79 10.81 4.79
N GLN A 47 -7.64 9.92 4.27
CA GLN A 47 -8.94 9.61 4.88
C GLN A 47 -8.80 9.03 6.29
N VAL A 48 -7.86 8.09 6.49
CA VAL A 48 -7.60 7.49 7.81
C VAL A 48 -7.04 8.52 8.77
N GLN A 49 -6.12 9.37 8.32
CA GLN A 49 -5.55 10.44 9.14
C GLN A 49 -6.63 11.43 9.59
N ASN A 50 -7.48 11.90 8.67
CA ASN A 50 -8.57 12.81 8.97
C ASN A 50 -9.57 12.20 9.97
N ALA A 51 -9.89 10.91 9.82
CA ALA A 51 -10.77 10.19 10.74
C ALA A 51 -10.15 10.10 12.15
N TYR A 52 -8.85 9.79 12.23
CA TYR A 52 -8.12 9.74 13.50
C TYR A 52 -8.07 11.11 14.19
N GLU A 53 -7.80 12.18 13.45
CA GLU A 53 -7.78 13.55 13.98
C GLU A 53 -9.16 14.02 14.45
N SER A 54 -10.21 13.71 13.67
CA SER A 54 -11.59 14.09 14.02
C SER A 54 -12.09 13.41 15.29
N GLY A 55 -11.61 12.19 15.58
CA GLY A 55 -11.95 11.44 16.79
C GLY A 55 -11.20 11.86 18.06
N LYS A 56 -10.29 12.84 17.98
CA LYS A 56 -9.61 13.41 19.16
C LYS A 56 -10.43 14.47 19.92
N ASN A 57 -11.57 14.86 19.37
CA ASN A 57 -12.49 15.84 19.96
C ASN A 57 -13.57 15.17 20.80
#